data_AF-A0A7J4BDX5-F1
#
_entry.id   AF-A0A7J4BDX5-F1
#
_cell.length_a   1.000
_cell.length_b   1.000
_cell.length_c   1.000
_cell.angle_alpha   90.00
_cell.angle_beta   90.00
_cell.angle_gamma   90.00
#
_symmetry.space_group_name_H-M   'P 1'
#
loop_
_entity.id
_entity.type
_entity.pdbx_description
1 polymer ?
#
loop_
_entity_poly.entity_id
_entity_poly.type
_entity_poly.pdbx_seq_one_letter_code
_entity_poly.pdbx_strand_id
1 'polypeptide(L)'
;MKILTGALIFLVLLSGIAFAQEVVVGDLPGSWTYPFKRFAETLDLAFTFDNVAKAEKYANYAQLRLLEAHALLAQNKSEFVPDVMKEYTVQVREAARIANMNDTHALQVSEKVATKLKDNFQLLDEIETATESQDMENVVTSAKDETLNRSLMLAEKFAEQKPVDAAQFAVAIAETRVERIQAMIQKNKTDLVPVEAERYQRAIAVGMNISEIAKAHHENATSVAEIVAAATSTHLAVLSEVYDKVPEVAKPHIAWAMNASKTGNDIAVDVICGEMSPNETRANCLAEINKTNKSFVPPEAILTRVNEILPPPQIQPVPHEETKEGASTKVESKR
;
A
#
# COMPACT_ATOMS: atom_id res chain seq x y z
N MET A 1 -54.04 -6.99 -12.93
CA MET A 1 -53.47 -6.94 -14.30
C MET A 1 -52.66 -5.66 -14.41
N LYS A 2 -51.42 -5.74 -14.97
CA LYS A 2 -50.28 -4.76 -15.00
C LYS A 2 -49.24 -5.01 -13.87
N ILE A 3 -48.41 -6.07 -13.99
CA ILE A 3 -46.99 -6.12 -14.49
C ILE A 3 -46.07 -5.40 -13.49
N LEU A 4 -45.32 -6.01 -12.55
CA LEU A 4 -44.28 -7.08 -12.58
C LEU A 4 -43.15 -6.84 -13.59
N THR A 5 -42.21 -5.95 -13.26
CA THR A 5 -40.84 -5.83 -13.82
C THR A 5 -40.09 -4.79 -12.98
N GLY A 6 -38.90 -5.00 -12.41
CA GLY A 6 -37.99 -6.12 -12.55
C GLY A 6 -36.96 -6.15 -11.41
N ALA A 7 -36.58 -7.37 -11.05
CA ALA A 7 -35.30 -7.67 -10.44
C ALA A 7 -34.25 -7.68 -11.56
N LEU A 8 -33.11 -7.01 -11.35
CA LEU A 8 -31.92 -7.19 -12.18
C LEU A 8 -30.69 -7.28 -11.27
N ILE A 9 -30.40 -8.51 -10.87
CA ILE A 9 -29.09 -9.16 -10.94
C ILE A 9 -27.90 -8.24 -10.59
N PHE A 10 -27.51 -8.24 -9.31
CA PHE A 10 -26.15 -7.91 -8.89
C PHE A 10 -25.36 -9.22 -8.77
N LEU A 11 -25.07 -9.84 -9.93
CA LEU A 11 -24.19 -10.99 -10.05
C LEU A 11 -23.02 -10.58 -10.97
N VAL A 12 -22.03 -9.90 -10.38
CA VAL A 12 -20.86 -9.41 -11.09
C VAL A 12 -19.63 -9.72 -10.23
N LEU A 13 -18.88 -10.73 -10.72
CA LEU A 13 -17.42 -10.87 -10.64
C LEU A 13 -16.78 -11.35 -9.33
N LEU A 14 -16.99 -12.64 -9.01
CA LEU A 14 -15.87 -13.49 -8.58
C LEU A 14 -15.05 -13.88 -9.83
N SER A 15 -14.41 -12.90 -10.46
CA SER A 15 -13.35 -13.21 -11.43
C SER A 15 -12.19 -13.78 -10.62
N GLY A 16 -11.99 -15.10 -10.74
CA GLY A 16 -10.82 -15.77 -10.19
C GLY A 16 -9.57 -15.02 -10.63
N ILE A 17 -8.89 -14.44 -9.65
CA ILE A 17 -7.60 -13.80 -9.87
C ILE A 17 -6.65 -14.94 -10.25
N ALA A 18 -6.14 -14.90 -11.48
CA ALA A 18 -5.10 -15.82 -11.91
C ALA A 18 -3.82 -15.46 -11.14
N PHE A 19 -3.53 -16.17 -10.06
CA PHE A 19 -2.23 -16.10 -9.41
C PHE A 19 -1.17 -16.58 -10.40
N ALA A 20 -0.39 -15.66 -10.97
CA ALA A 20 0.77 -15.98 -11.76
C ALA A 20 1.81 -16.64 -10.83
N GLN A 21 2.14 -17.91 -11.12
CA GLN A 21 2.91 -18.85 -10.28
C GLN A 21 2.22 -19.26 -8.97
N GLU A 22 1.74 -20.51 -8.94
CA GLU A 22 1.22 -21.15 -7.74
C GLU A 22 2.40 -21.42 -6.78
N VAL A 23 2.56 -20.56 -5.76
CA VAL A 23 3.54 -20.78 -4.68
C VAL A 23 3.00 -21.91 -3.81
N VAL A 24 3.62 -23.08 -3.93
CA VAL A 24 3.19 -24.28 -3.19
C VAL A 24 3.73 -24.21 -1.75
N VAL A 25 2.82 -24.22 -0.77
CA VAL A 25 3.14 -24.09 0.67
C VAL A 25 4.00 -25.25 1.17
N GLY A 26 3.83 -26.46 0.64
CA GLY A 26 4.62 -27.63 1.02
C GLY A 26 4.53 -27.94 2.52
N ASP A 27 5.64 -28.36 3.12
CA ASP A 27 5.72 -28.68 4.55
C ASP A 27 5.62 -27.43 5.44
N LEU A 28 4.88 -27.56 6.56
CA LEU A 28 4.66 -26.50 7.55
C LEU A 28 5.57 -26.67 8.79
N PRO A 29 5.82 -25.58 9.55
CA PRO A 29 6.39 -25.67 10.89
C PRO A 29 5.68 -26.72 11.76
N GLY A 30 6.47 -27.44 12.56
CA GLY A 30 6.00 -28.59 13.35
C GLY A 30 6.02 -29.93 12.60
N SER A 31 6.22 -29.95 11.27
CA SER A 31 6.52 -31.18 10.54
C SER A 31 8.00 -31.59 10.70
N TRP A 32 8.28 -32.89 10.75
CA TRP A 32 9.66 -33.42 10.81
C TRP A 32 10.45 -33.14 9.53
N THR A 33 9.77 -32.93 8.39
CA THR A 33 10.40 -32.60 7.10
C THR A 33 10.74 -31.11 6.95
N TYR A 34 10.14 -30.24 7.76
CA TYR A 34 10.29 -28.79 7.63
C TYR A 34 11.74 -28.29 7.71
N PRO A 35 12.63 -28.82 8.59
CA PRO A 35 14.05 -28.45 8.57
C PRO A 35 14.75 -28.70 7.24
N PHE A 36 14.37 -29.76 6.50
CA PHE A 36 14.95 -30.06 5.19
C PHE A 36 14.48 -29.06 4.13
N LYS A 37 13.21 -28.63 4.18
CA LYS A 37 12.70 -27.54 3.34
C LYS A 37 13.51 -26.25 3.57
N ARG A 38 13.71 -25.85 4.83
CA ARG A 38 14.49 -24.65 5.18
C ARG A 38 15.95 -24.75 4.74
N PHE A 39 16.54 -25.93 4.85
CA PHE A 39 17.88 -26.18 4.34
C PHE A 39 17.96 -26.01 2.81
N ALA A 40 17.01 -26.57 2.07
CA ALA A 40 16.94 -26.43 0.61
C ALA A 40 16.79 -24.96 0.17
N GLU A 41 15.91 -24.19 0.83
CA GLU A 41 15.73 -22.76 0.58
C GLU A 41 17.02 -21.95 0.85
N THR A 42 17.75 -22.31 1.91
CA THR A 42 19.03 -21.68 2.25
C THR A 42 20.09 -21.94 1.19
N LEU A 43 20.21 -23.19 0.71
CA LEU A 43 21.11 -23.52 -0.39
C LEU A 43 20.71 -22.80 -1.67
N ASP A 44 19.42 -22.75 -1.97
CA ASP A 44 18.90 -22.07 -3.16
C ASP A 44 19.27 -20.57 -3.18
N LEU A 45 19.21 -19.88 -2.03
CA LEU A 45 19.71 -18.50 -1.90
C LEU A 45 21.24 -18.40 -2.00
N ALA A 46 21.97 -19.34 -1.42
CA ALA A 46 23.44 -19.33 -1.41
C ALA A 46 24.02 -19.49 -2.83
N PHE A 47 23.36 -20.25 -3.70
CA PHE A 47 23.77 -20.46 -5.08
C PHE A 47 23.14 -19.47 -6.08
N THR A 48 22.36 -18.50 -5.61
CA THR A 48 21.83 -17.41 -6.46
C THR A 48 22.74 -16.20 -6.39
N PHE A 49 23.60 -16.06 -7.40
CA PHE A 49 24.61 -15.00 -7.47
C PHE A 49 24.10 -13.70 -8.10
N ASP A 50 23.08 -13.79 -8.93
CA ASP A 50 22.47 -12.63 -9.58
C ASP A 50 21.55 -11.87 -8.60
N ASN A 51 21.74 -10.56 -8.51
CA ASN A 51 21.00 -9.70 -7.57
C ASN A 51 19.50 -9.69 -7.87
N VAL A 52 19.11 -9.68 -9.14
CA VAL A 52 17.70 -9.66 -9.56
C VAL A 52 17.02 -10.95 -9.11
N ALA A 53 17.56 -12.08 -9.51
CA ALA A 53 17.04 -13.40 -9.15
C ALA A 53 17.03 -13.60 -7.62
N LYS A 54 18.03 -13.06 -6.92
CA LYS A 54 18.11 -13.16 -5.47
C LYS A 54 17.03 -12.34 -4.77
N ALA A 55 16.81 -11.09 -5.18
CA ALA A 55 15.75 -10.25 -4.63
C ALA A 55 14.36 -10.85 -4.86
N GLU A 56 14.15 -11.42 -6.05
CA GLU A 56 12.90 -12.13 -6.37
C GLU A 56 12.71 -13.37 -5.51
N LYS A 57 13.77 -14.15 -5.25
CA LYS A 57 13.69 -15.31 -4.36
C LYS A 57 13.33 -14.90 -2.93
N TYR A 58 13.94 -13.85 -2.40
CA TYR A 58 13.53 -13.29 -1.10
C TYR A 58 12.05 -12.88 -1.11
N ALA A 59 11.57 -12.19 -2.14
CA ALA A 59 10.16 -11.81 -2.25
C ALA A 59 9.21 -13.04 -2.34
N ASN A 60 9.61 -14.08 -3.07
CA ASN A 60 8.85 -15.34 -3.17
C ASN A 60 8.83 -16.09 -1.83
N TYR A 61 9.96 -16.13 -1.11
CA TYR A 61 10.00 -16.74 0.22
C TYR A 61 9.20 -15.94 1.24
N ALA A 62 9.14 -14.62 1.13
CA ALA A 62 8.22 -13.80 1.91
C ALA A 62 6.76 -14.27 1.67
N GLN A 63 6.33 -14.34 0.41
CA GLN A 63 4.99 -14.83 0.09
C GLN A 63 4.74 -16.27 0.62
N LEU A 64 5.73 -17.15 0.51
CA LEU A 64 5.66 -18.50 1.06
C LEU A 64 5.43 -18.50 2.58
N ARG A 65 6.12 -17.63 3.33
CA ARG A 65 5.88 -17.48 4.78
C ARG A 65 4.44 -17.06 5.07
N LEU A 66 3.88 -16.13 4.31
CA LEU A 66 2.48 -15.74 4.52
C LEU A 66 1.52 -16.91 4.25
N LEU A 67 1.78 -17.71 3.20
CA LEU A 67 0.95 -18.87 2.91
C LEU A 67 1.07 -19.95 4.00
N GLU A 68 2.26 -20.13 4.58
CA GLU A 68 2.44 -20.98 5.76
C GLU A 68 1.67 -20.44 6.97
N ALA A 69 1.74 -19.14 7.27
CA ALA A 69 1.00 -18.52 8.37
C ALA A 69 -0.51 -18.70 8.21
N HIS A 70 -1.03 -18.48 7.00
CA HIS A 70 -2.44 -18.70 6.68
C HIS A 70 -2.84 -20.18 6.84
N ALA A 71 -2.03 -21.12 6.37
CA ALA A 71 -2.28 -22.56 6.54
C ALA A 71 -2.20 -23.01 8.01
N LEU A 72 -1.30 -22.43 8.80
CA LEU A 72 -1.18 -22.70 10.24
C LEU A 72 -2.42 -22.25 11.00
N LEU A 73 -2.96 -21.07 10.69
CA LEU A 73 -4.23 -20.59 11.24
C LEU A 73 -5.39 -21.53 10.90
N ALA A 74 -5.48 -21.98 9.65
CA ALA A 74 -6.50 -22.94 9.23
C ALA A 74 -6.40 -24.31 9.93
N GLN A 75 -5.21 -24.68 10.42
CA GLN A 75 -4.97 -25.92 11.17
C GLN A 75 -5.05 -25.74 12.70
N ASN A 76 -5.44 -24.56 13.20
CA ASN A 76 -5.40 -24.20 14.62
C ASN A 76 -4.01 -24.37 15.26
N LYS A 77 -2.94 -24.14 14.48
CA LYS A 77 -1.54 -24.19 14.92
C LYS A 77 -0.95 -22.77 15.02
N SER A 78 -1.70 -21.88 15.67
CA SER A 78 -1.38 -20.46 15.75
C SER A 78 -0.07 -20.16 16.49
N GLU A 79 0.42 -21.10 17.31
CA GLU A 79 1.68 -20.96 18.06
C GLU A 79 2.91 -20.79 17.17
N PHE A 80 2.87 -21.23 15.91
CA PHE A 80 3.98 -21.08 14.95
C PHE A 80 3.88 -19.81 14.11
N VAL A 81 2.73 -19.13 14.10
CA VAL A 81 2.49 -17.95 13.25
C VAL A 81 3.46 -16.81 13.56
N PRO A 82 3.75 -16.44 14.83
CA PRO A 82 4.69 -15.37 15.13
C PRO A 82 6.09 -15.58 14.54
N ASP A 83 6.62 -16.80 14.60
CA ASP A 83 7.95 -17.11 14.05
C ASP A 83 7.95 -17.00 12.52
N VAL A 84 6.91 -17.53 11.86
CA VAL A 84 6.76 -17.43 10.40
C VAL A 84 6.61 -15.97 9.95
N MET A 85 5.87 -15.14 10.69
CA MET A 85 5.71 -13.71 10.40
C MET A 85 7.00 -12.91 10.65
N LYS A 86 7.81 -13.32 11.62
CA LYS A 86 9.15 -12.76 11.82
C LYS A 86 10.05 -13.11 10.64
N GLU A 87 10.04 -14.35 10.17
CA GLU A 87 10.77 -14.76 8.97
C GLU A 87 10.30 -13.99 7.73
N TYR A 88 8.98 -13.82 7.55
CA TYR A 88 8.40 -13.01 6.48
C TYR A 88 9.04 -11.62 6.42
N THR A 89 9.06 -10.93 7.56
CA THR A 89 9.61 -9.58 7.69
C THR A 89 11.10 -9.55 7.31
N VAL A 90 11.87 -10.57 7.69
CA VAL A 90 13.29 -10.70 7.28
C VAL A 90 13.41 -10.84 5.75
N GLN A 91 12.57 -11.68 5.12
CA GLN A 91 12.60 -11.87 3.68
C GLN A 91 12.21 -10.58 2.93
N VAL A 92 11.20 -9.85 3.40
CA VAL A 92 10.80 -8.54 2.85
C VAL A 92 11.95 -7.54 2.90
N ARG A 93 12.64 -7.43 4.05
CA ARG A 93 13.79 -6.54 4.20
C ARG A 93 14.92 -6.87 3.25
N GLU A 94 15.27 -8.14 3.11
CA GLU A 94 16.35 -8.55 2.20
C GLU A 94 15.98 -8.34 0.73
N ALA A 95 14.74 -8.66 0.33
CA ALA A 95 14.25 -8.38 -1.01
C ALA A 95 14.36 -6.88 -1.34
N ALA A 96 13.84 -6.04 -0.45
CA ALA A 96 13.86 -4.59 -0.62
C ALA A 96 15.28 -4.01 -0.58
N ARG A 97 16.16 -4.51 0.30
CA ARG A 97 17.55 -4.08 0.40
C ARG A 97 18.31 -4.33 -0.90
N ILE A 98 18.17 -5.52 -1.50
CA ILE A 98 18.83 -5.87 -2.76
C ILE A 98 18.22 -5.05 -3.91
N ALA A 99 16.90 -4.93 -3.97
CA ALA A 99 16.21 -4.09 -4.95
C ALA A 99 16.64 -2.61 -4.85
N ASN A 100 16.94 -2.14 -3.64
CA ASN A 100 17.39 -0.78 -3.39
C ASN A 100 18.87 -0.54 -3.74
N MET A 101 19.65 -1.54 -4.15
CA MET A 101 21.04 -1.32 -4.60
C MET A 101 21.13 -0.56 -5.93
N ASN A 102 22.19 0.24 -6.11
CA ASN A 102 22.48 0.94 -7.36
C ASN A 102 23.20 0.00 -8.34
N ASP A 103 22.41 -0.79 -9.06
CA ASP A 103 22.84 -1.73 -10.10
C ASP A 103 22.16 -1.35 -11.43
N THR A 104 22.71 -1.81 -12.56
CA THR A 104 22.19 -1.59 -13.91
C THR A 104 20.75 -2.07 -14.06
N HIS A 105 20.34 -3.09 -13.30
CA HIS A 105 18.98 -3.64 -13.29
C HIS A 105 18.11 -3.10 -12.15
N ALA A 106 18.59 -2.15 -11.35
CA ALA A 106 17.92 -1.69 -10.13
C ALA A 106 16.47 -1.28 -10.35
N LEU A 107 16.15 -0.65 -11.49
CA LEU A 107 14.79 -0.25 -11.84
C LEU A 107 13.86 -1.46 -11.94
N GLN A 108 14.23 -2.44 -12.78
CA GLN A 108 13.44 -3.65 -13.00
C GLN A 108 13.27 -4.47 -11.72
N VAL A 109 14.33 -4.57 -10.91
CA VAL A 109 14.27 -5.29 -9.63
C VAL A 109 13.33 -4.58 -8.66
N SER A 110 13.43 -3.26 -8.54
CA SER A 110 12.60 -2.46 -7.63
C SER A 110 11.13 -2.58 -7.96
N GLU A 111 10.76 -2.42 -9.24
CA GLU A 111 9.38 -2.55 -9.71
C GLU A 111 8.80 -3.95 -9.45
N LYS A 112 9.57 -5.00 -9.78
CA LYS A 112 9.11 -6.37 -9.62
C LYS A 112 8.98 -6.78 -8.16
N VAL A 113 9.92 -6.39 -7.30
CA VAL A 113 9.84 -6.64 -5.86
C VAL A 113 8.70 -5.83 -5.23
N ALA A 114 8.55 -4.55 -5.57
CA ALA A 114 7.45 -3.72 -5.08
C ALA A 114 6.09 -4.35 -5.42
N THR A 115 5.91 -4.82 -6.65
CA THR A 115 4.69 -5.53 -7.09
C THR A 115 4.41 -6.77 -6.24
N LYS A 116 5.41 -7.64 -6.05
CA LYS A 116 5.25 -8.82 -5.18
C LYS A 116 4.90 -8.46 -3.74
N LEU A 117 5.48 -7.39 -3.20
CA LEU A 117 5.17 -6.92 -1.86
C LEU A 117 3.76 -6.34 -1.76
N LYS A 118 3.29 -5.62 -2.77
CA LYS A 118 1.91 -5.14 -2.85
C LYS A 118 0.92 -6.31 -2.85
N ASP A 119 1.19 -7.35 -3.63
CA ASP A 119 0.30 -8.51 -3.74
C ASP A 119 0.20 -9.30 -2.43
N ASN A 120 1.18 -9.17 -1.53
CA ASN A 120 1.13 -9.76 -0.20
C ASN A 120 0.10 -9.10 0.73
N PHE A 121 -0.38 -7.89 0.45
CA PHE A 121 -1.33 -7.19 1.34
C PHE A 121 -2.64 -7.94 1.51
N GLN A 122 -3.15 -8.58 0.45
CA GLN A 122 -4.39 -9.35 0.55
C GLN A 122 -4.25 -10.48 1.57
N LEU A 123 -3.15 -11.25 1.47
CA LEU A 123 -2.91 -12.36 2.38
C LEU A 123 -2.63 -11.89 3.81
N LEU A 124 -1.95 -10.76 3.97
CA LEU A 124 -1.79 -10.11 5.28
C LEU A 124 -3.15 -9.67 5.88
N ASP A 125 -4.06 -9.12 5.08
CA ASP A 125 -5.40 -8.73 5.51
C ASP A 125 -6.26 -9.96 5.88
N GLU A 126 -6.08 -11.08 5.18
CA GLU A 126 -6.72 -12.37 5.50
C GLU A 126 -6.19 -12.94 6.83
N ILE A 127 -4.87 -12.95 7.03
CA ILE A 127 -4.22 -13.38 8.28
C ILE A 127 -4.71 -12.50 9.45
N GLU A 128 -4.66 -11.18 9.32
CA GLU A 128 -5.16 -10.23 10.34
C GLU A 128 -6.64 -10.49 10.68
N THR A 129 -7.46 -10.81 9.67
CA THR A 129 -8.87 -11.09 9.89
C THR A 129 -9.10 -12.40 10.66
N ALA A 130 -8.23 -13.40 10.47
CA ALA A 130 -8.29 -14.72 11.10
C ALA A 130 -7.57 -14.78 12.46
N THR A 131 -6.77 -13.78 12.81
CA THR A 131 -6.11 -13.67 14.10
C THR A 131 -7.11 -13.28 15.21
N GLU A 132 -7.03 -13.96 16.36
CA GLU A 132 -7.88 -13.69 17.53
C GLU A 132 -7.12 -13.07 18.72
N SER A 133 -5.79 -13.19 18.78
CA SER A 133 -4.99 -12.68 19.90
C SER A 133 -4.34 -11.34 19.59
N GLN A 134 -4.33 -10.44 20.57
CA GLN A 134 -3.72 -9.12 20.43
C GLN A 134 -2.23 -9.19 20.08
N ASP A 135 -1.50 -10.15 20.66
CA ASP A 135 -0.07 -10.31 20.38
C ASP A 135 0.18 -10.65 18.91
N MET A 136 -0.66 -11.50 18.33
CA MET A 136 -0.55 -11.88 16.91
C MET A 136 -1.02 -10.75 16.01
N GLU A 137 -2.05 -9.98 16.40
CA GLU A 137 -2.49 -8.78 15.69
C GLU A 137 -1.36 -7.75 15.60
N ASN A 138 -0.61 -7.55 16.69
CA ASN A 138 0.56 -6.66 16.70
C ASN A 138 1.66 -7.13 15.73
N VAL A 139 1.90 -8.45 15.66
CA VAL A 139 2.89 -9.04 14.75
C VAL A 139 2.48 -8.86 13.29
N VAL A 140 1.21 -9.12 12.96
CA VAL A 140 0.68 -8.95 11.59
C VAL A 140 0.65 -7.47 11.20
N THR A 141 0.26 -6.60 12.12
CA THR A 141 0.30 -5.13 11.93
C THR A 141 1.72 -4.67 11.61
N SER A 142 2.72 -5.09 12.38
CA SER A 142 4.12 -4.75 12.14
C SER A 142 4.61 -5.26 10.77
N ALA A 143 4.20 -6.47 10.37
CA ALA A 143 4.54 -7.03 9.07
C ALA A 143 3.90 -6.24 7.90
N LYS A 144 2.66 -5.79 8.06
CA LYS A 144 1.97 -4.91 7.09
C LYS A 144 2.67 -3.56 6.95
N ASP A 145 3.09 -2.95 8.06
CA ASP A 145 3.80 -1.68 8.04
C ASP A 145 5.18 -1.80 7.38
N GLU A 146 5.94 -2.86 7.67
CA GLU A 146 7.21 -3.10 6.98
C GLU A 146 6.99 -3.28 5.48
N THR A 147 5.99 -4.07 5.08
CA THR A 147 5.67 -4.33 3.66
C THR A 147 5.27 -3.05 2.94
N LEU A 148 4.46 -2.21 3.59
CA LEU A 148 4.08 -0.90 3.08
C LEU A 148 5.28 0.01 2.90
N ASN A 149 6.07 0.19 3.94
CA ASN A 149 7.21 1.10 3.90
C ASN A 149 8.21 0.66 2.82
N ARG A 150 8.49 -0.64 2.68
CA ARG A 150 9.39 -1.15 1.63
C ARG A 150 8.82 -1.05 0.23
N SER A 151 7.54 -1.38 0.04
CA SER A 151 6.91 -1.29 -1.28
C SER A 151 6.84 0.15 -1.78
N LEU A 152 6.50 1.10 -0.92
CA LEU A 152 6.48 2.53 -1.25
C LEU A 152 7.88 3.11 -1.49
N MET A 153 8.87 2.76 -0.66
CA MET A 153 10.27 3.14 -0.88
C MET A 153 10.77 2.69 -2.26
N LEU A 154 10.44 1.47 -2.67
CA LEU A 154 10.81 0.97 -3.99
C LEU A 154 10.06 1.71 -5.11
N ALA A 155 8.79 2.09 -4.89
CA ALA A 155 8.03 2.92 -5.82
C ALA A 155 8.68 4.28 -6.05
N GLU A 156 9.10 4.97 -4.99
CA GLU A 156 9.85 6.22 -5.11
C GLU A 156 11.14 6.02 -5.89
N LYS A 157 11.87 4.93 -5.63
CA LYS A 157 13.11 4.64 -6.35
C LYS A 157 12.90 4.50 -7.86
N PHE A 158 11.86 3.80 -8.30
CA PHE A 158 11.62 3.64 -9.73
C PHE A 158 10.85 4.82 -10.37
N ALA A 159 10.40 5.79 -9.57
CA ALA A 159 9.74 7.00 -10.06
C ALA A 159 10.66 7.91 -10.89
N GLU A 160 11.98 7.88 -10.65
CA GLU A 160 12.95 8.69 -11.43
C GLU A 160 12.95 8.35 -12.92
N GLN A 161 12.62 7.11 -13.28
CA GLN A 161 12.62 6.63 -14.68
C GLN A 161 11.23 6.23 -15.16
N LYS A 162 10.31 5.90 -14.25
CA LYS A 162 8.94 5.45 -14.53
C LYS A 162 7.93 6.13 -13.60
N PRO A 163 7.81 7.47 -13.63
CA PRO A 163 6.97 8.20 -12.70
C PRO A 163 5.48 7.83 -12.82
N VAL A 164 5.00 7.51 -14.03
CA VAL A 164 3.62 7.06 -14.26
C VAL A 164 3.34 5.73 -13.57
N ASP A 165 4.19 4.71 -13.80
CA ASP A 165 4.03 3.40 -13.18
C ASP A 165 4.13 3.49 -11.65
N ALA A 166 5.02 4.35 -11.13
CA ALA A 166 5.19 4.59 -9.70
C ALA A 166 3.94 5.24 -9.08
N ALA A 167 3.36 6.23 -9.76
CA ALA A 167 2.15 6.90 -9.30
C ALA A 167 0.96 5.92 -9.29
N GLN A 168 0.79 5.11 -10.33
CA GLN A 168 -0.22 4.05 -10.38
C GLN A 168 -0.04 3.05 -9.24
N PHE A 169 1.21 2.65 -8.97
CA PHE A 169 1.53 1.73 -7.88
C PHE A 169 1.15 2.30 -6.51
N ALA A 170 1.55 3.54 -6.21
CA ALA A 170 1.22 4.19 -4.93
C ALA A 170 -0.29 4.41 -4.75
N VAL A 171 -0.97 4.83 -5.82
CA VAL A 171 -2.44 4.98 -5.84
C VAL A 171 -3.14 3.65 -5.62
N ALA A 172 -2.70 2.57 -6.25
CA ALA A 172 -3.29 1.24 -6.06
C ALA A 172 -3.17 0.77 -4.60
N ILE A 173 -2.03 1.03 -3.94
CA ILE A 173 -1.89 0.76 -2.50
C ILE A 173 -2.92 1.58 -1.71
N ALA A 174 -3.03 2.89 -1.98
CA ALA A 174 -3.98 3.76 -1.29
C ALA A 174 -5.43 3.28 -1.47
N GLU A 175 -5.82 2.89 -2.68
CA GLU A 175 -7.14 2.36 -3.02
C GLU A 175 -7.46 1.11 -2.20
N THR A 176 -6.56 0.12 -2.17
CA THR A 176 -6.74 -1.09 -1.34
C THR A 176 -6.91 -0.75 0.15
N ARG A 177 -6.25 0.29 0.66
CA ARG A 177 -6.41 0.71 2.06
C ARG A 177 -7.78 1.34 2.32
N VAL A 178 -8.30 2.14 1.40
CA VAL A 178 -9.66 2.70 1.49
C VAL A 178 -10.72 1.60 1.43
N GLU A 179 -10.57 0.63 0.52
CA GLU A 179 -11.44 -0.55 0.44
C GLU A 179 -11.39 -1.37 1.74
N ARG A 180 -10.20 -1.52 2.33
CA ARG A 180 -10.05 -2.20 3.62
C ARG A 180 -10.77 -1.47 4.74
N ILE A 181 -10.70 -0.13 4.80
CA ILE A 181 -11.47 0.67 5.77
C ILE A 181 -12.97 0.40 5.63
N GLN A 182 -13.50 0.42 4.41
CA GLN A 182 -14.92 0.10 4.16
C GLN A 182 -15.27 -1.32 4.62
N ALA A 183 -14.44 -2.31 4.29
CA ALA A 183 -14.66 -3.70 4.66
C ALA A 183 -14.63 -3.91 6.19
N MET A 184 -13.75 -3.22 6.91
CA MET A 184 -13.68 -3.26 8.37
C MET A 184 -14.95 -2.69 9.02
N ILE A 185 -15.46 -1.58 8.51
CA ILE A 185 -16.71 -0.97 8.98
C ILE A 185 -17.89 -1.91 8.76
N GLN A 186 -17.99 -2.54 7.58
CA GLN A 186 -19.04 -3.52 7.29
C GLN A 186 -19.00 -4.72 8.24
N LYS A 187 -17.82 -5.12 8.70
CA LYS A 187 -17.61 -6.23 9.64
C LYS A 187 -17.61 -5.80 11.11
N ASN A 188 -17.90 -4.52 11.40
CA ASN A 188 -17.81 -3.94 12.74
C ASN A 188 -16.44 -4.15 13.43
N LYS A 189 -15.35 -4.23 12.64
CA LYS A 189 -13.96 -4.34 13.12
C LYS A 189 -13.31 -2.96 13.10
N THR A 190 -13.83 -2.02 13.88
CA THR A 190 -13.50 -0.60 13.77
C THR A 190 -12.20 -0.20 14.48
N ASP A 191 -11.64 -1.06 15.33
CA ASP A 191 -10.45 -0.75 16.13
C ASP A 191 -9.19 -0.57 15.28
N LEU A 192 -9.15 -1.20 14.10
CA LEU A 192 -8.05 -1.11 13.13
C LEU A 192 -8.23 -0.01 12.08
N VAL A 193 -9.37 0.68 12.07
CA VAL A 193 -9.63 1.79 11.13
C VAL A 193 -8.59 2.92 11.25
N PRO A 194 -8.18 3.37 12.45
CA PRO A 194 -7.12 4.35 12.60
C PRO A 194 -5.82 3.96 11.89
N VAL A 195 -5.39 2.70 12.06
CA VAL A 195 -4.15 2.18 11.48
C VAL A 195 -4.22 2.15 9.95
N GLU A 196 -5.32 1.67 9.37
CA GLU A 196 -5.49 1.66 7.92
C GLU A 196 -5.61 3.07 7.32
N ALA A 197 -6.22 4.01 8.05
CA ALA A 197 -6.29 5.41 7.64
C ALA A 197 -4.89 6.07 7.62
N GLU A 198 -4.00 5.70 8.53
CA GLU A 198 -2.60 6.15 8.50
C GLU A 198 -1.81 5.52 7.34
N ARG A 199 -2.02 4.22 7.07
CA ARG A 199 -1.42 3.53 5.90
C ARG A 199 -1.85 4.16 4.59
N TYR A 200 -3.13 4.50 4.47
CA TYR A 200 -3.66 5.26 3.35
C TYR A 200 -2.93 6.61 3.17
N GLN A 201 -2.78 7.38 4.25
CA GLN A 201 -2.12 8.68 4.21
C GLN A 201 -0.67 8.57 3.73
N ARG A 202 0.07 7.55 4.18
CA ARG A 202 1.45 7.29 3.71
C ARG A 202 1.50 7.02 2.20
N ALA A 203 0.59 6.20 1.68
CA ALA A 203 0.55 5.90 0.25
C ALA A 203 0.23 7.13 -0.60
N ILE A 204 -0.71 7.99 -0.17
CA ILE A 204 -1.00 9.26 -0.83
C ILE A 204 0.20 10.23 -0.77
N ALA A 205 0.88 10.31 0.38
CA ALA A 205 2.07 11.15 0.52
C ALA A 205 3.16 10.77 -0.49
N VAL A 206 3.39 9.47 -0.69
CA VAL A 206 4.33 8.97 -1.69
C VAL A 206 3.86 9.26 -3.12
N GLY A 207 2.57 9.11 -3.43
CA GLY A 207 2.02 9.52 -4.72
C GLY A 207 2.22 11.02 -5.02
N MET A 208 2.12 11.88 -4.01
CA MET A 208 2.44 13.30 -4.14
C MET A 208 3.95 13.53 -4.37
N ASN A 209 4.81 12.83 -3.65
CA ASN A 209 6.27 12.93 -3.85
C ASN A 209 6.66 12.51 -5.28
N ILE A 210 6.05 11.44 -5.80
CA ILE A 210 6.25 10.99 -7.19
C ILE A 210 5.83 12.07 -8.21
N SER A 211 4.77 12.83 -7.91
CA SER A 211 4.34 13.96 -8.74
C SER A 211 5.41 15.06 -8.80
N GLU A 212 6.06 15.36 -7.66
CA GLU A 212 7.16 16.32 -7.60
C GLU A 212 8.41 15.82 -8.33
N ILE A 213 8.73 14.52 -8.23
CA ILE A 213 9.81 13.89 -9.02
C ILE A 213 9.52 14.05 -10.52
N ALA A 214 8.32 13.67 -10.98
CA ALA A 214 7.92 13.80 -12.38
C ALA A 214 8.06 15.24 -12.91
N LYS A 215 7.66 16.22 -12.08
CA LYS A 215 7.78 17.65 -12.37
C LYS A 215 9.23 18.12 -12.45
N ALA A 216 10.08 17.72 -11.50
CA ALA A 216 11.49 18.09 -11.47
C ALA A 216 12.27 17.56 -12.69
N HIS A 217 11.86 16.40 -13.20
CA HIS A 217 12.44 15.80 -14.41
C HIS A 217 11.78 16.26 -15.71
N HIS A 218 10.74 17.11 -15.65
CA HIS A 218 9.94 17.55 -16.79
C HIS A 218 9.38 16.40 -17.65
N GLU A 219 9.12 15.25 -17.02
CA GLU A 219 8.67 14.03 -17.69
C GLU A 219 7.36 13.55 -17.05
N ASN A 220 6.32 13.43 -17.88
CA ASN A 220 5.02 12.85 -17.50
C ASN A 220 4.33 13.50 -16.29
N ALA A 221 4.69 14.74 -15.92
CA ALA A 221 4.13 15.43 -14.76
C ALA A 221 2.60 15.57 -14.82
N THR A 222 2.05 16.00 -15.96
CA THR A 222 0.58 16.00 -16.17
C THR A 222 -0.02 14.59 -16.03
N SER A 223 0.55 13.56 -16.65
CA SER A 223 0.00 12.19 -16.59
C SER A 223 -0.05 11.66 -15.15
N VAL A 224 1.01 11.90 -14.37
CA VAL A 224 1.07 11.55 -12.95
C VAL A 224 0.02 12.33 -12.16
N ALA A 225 -0.09 13.64 -12.40
CA ALA A 225 -1.07 14.47 -11.75
C ALA A 225 -2.51 14.02 -12.06
N GLU A 226 -2.82 13.64 -13.31
CA GLU A 226 -4.14 13.10 -13.67
C GLU A 226 -4.49 11.83 -12.89
N ILE A 227 -3.52 10.91 -12.72
CA ILE A 227 -3.68 9.68 -11.94
C ILE A 227 -3.98 10.01 -10.47
N VAL A 228 -3.17 10.88 -9.87
CA VAL A 228 -3.33 11.27 -8.45
C VAL A 228 -4.64 12.02 -8.24
N ALA A 229 -5.00 12.96 -9.12
CA ALA A 229 -6.24 13.74 -9.03
C ALA A 229 -7.49 12.84 -9.12
N ALA A 230 -7.54 11.92 -10.09
CA ALA A 230 -8.65 10.99 -10.25
C ALA A 230 -8.84 10.09 -9.01
N ALA A 231 -7.76 9.52 -8.52
CA ALA A 231 -7.80 8.62 -7.38
C ALA A 231 -8.19 9.34 -6.09
N THR A 232 -7.54 10.46 -5.78
CA THR A 232 -7.82 11.24 -4.57
C THR A 232 -9.25 11.80 -4.54
N SER A 233 -9.81 12.16 -5.70
CA SER A 233 -11.22 12.56 -5.82
C SER A 233 -12.17 11.43 -5.43
N THR A 234 -11.92 10.23 -5.97
CA THR A 234 -12.70 9.02 -5.66
C THR A 234 -12.57 8.63 -4.19
N HIS A 235 -11.33 8.61 -3.67
CA HIS A 235 -11.06 8.29 -2.28
C HIS A 235 -11.73 9.27 -1.32
N LEU A 236 -11.78 10.57 -1.65
CA LEU A 236 -12.44 11.57 -0.81
C LEU A 236 -13.94 11.30 -0.68
N ALA A 237 -14.60 10.86 -1.75
CA ALA A 237 -16.01 10.46 -1.70
C ALA A 237 -16.22 9.26 -0.75
N VAL A 238 -15.37 8.24 -0.86
CA VAL A 238 -15.45 7.06 0.00
C VAL A 238 -15.14 7.40 1.46
N LEU A 239 -14.07 8.15 1.71
CA LEU A 239 -13.65 8.56 3.06
C LEU A 239 -14.72 9.41 3.76
N SER A 240 -15.36 10.31 3.00
CA SER A 240 -16.51 11.10 3.47
C SER A 240 -17.68 10.19 3.85
N GLU A 241 -17.98 9.15 3.06
CA GLU A 241 -19.05 8.20 3.39
C GLU A 241 -18.76 7.42 4.67
N VAL A 242 -17.52 6.94 4.85
CA VAL A 242 -17.15 6.14 6.02
C VAL A 242 -17.02 6.97 7.30
N TYR A 243 -16.73 8.28 7.20
CA TYR A 243 -16.60 9.17 8.35
C TYR A 243 -17.82 9.14 9.30
N ASP A 244 -19.04 9.04 8.75
CA ASP A 244 -20.27 9.00 9.57
C ASP A 244 -20.52 7.63 10.20
N LYS A 245 -19.85 6.59 9.69
CA LYS A 245 -20.06 5.19 10.08
C LYS A 245 -19.05 4.71 11.11
N VAL A 246 -17.93 5.40 11.25
CA VAL A 246 -16.88 5.04 12.19
C VAL A 246 -17.19 5.55 13.61
N PRO A 247 -16.71 4.85 14.66
CA PRO A 247 -16.78 5.36 16.02
C PRO A 247 -16.04 6.68 16.20
N GLU A 248 -16.41 7.45 17.23
CA GLU A 248 -15.79 8.76 17.55
C GLU A 248 -14.27 8.70 17.64
N VAL A 249 -13.71 7.60 18.19
CA VAL A 249 -12.26 7.42 18.31
C VAL A 249 -11.53 7.35 16.96
N ALA A 250 -12.22 6.91 15.90
CA ALA A 250 -11.64 6.75 14.56
C ALA A 250 -11.91 7.96 13.64
N LYS A 251 -12.85 8.83 13.98
CA LYS A 251 -13.18 10.04 13.20
C LYS A 251 -11.97 10.94 12.93
N PRO A 252 -11.08 11.25 13.89
CA PRO A 252 -9.91 12.08 13.63
C PRO A 252 -9.00 11.50 12.54
N HIS A 253 -8.81 10.19 12.53
CA HIS A 253 -7.95 9.51 11.55
C HIS A 253 -8.58 9.52 10.14
N ILE A 254 -9.90 9.33 10.04
CA ILE A 254 -10.60 9.48 8.75
C ILE A 254 -10.56 10.93 8.27
N ALA A 255 -10.74 11.91 9.16
CA ALA A 255 -10.60 13.32 8.80
C ALA A 255 -9.20 13.64 8.26
N TRP A 256 -8.13 13.13 8.89
CA TRP A 256 -6.77 13.30 8.37
C TRP A 256 -6.56 12.62 7.03
N ALA A 257 -7.13 11.43 6.81
CA ALA A 257 -7.13 10.78 5.51
C ALA A 257 -7.84 11.64 4.45
N MET A 258 -9.02 12.20 4.76
CA MET A 258 -9.74 13.12 3.86
C MET A 258 -8.90 14.37 3.53
N ASN A 259 -8.19 14.93 4.52
CA ASN A 259 -7.30 16.07 4.29
C ASN A 259 -6.12 15.71 3.37
N ALA A 260 -5.54 14.52 3.54
CA ALA A 260 -4.47 14.03 2.67
C ALA A 260 -4.98 13.87 1.23
N SER A 261 -6.17 13.28 1.02
CA SER A 261 -6.78 13.17 -0.31
C SER A 261 -7.05 14.55 -0.91
N LYS A 262 -7.64 15.47 -0.14
CA LYS A 262 -7.93 16.83 -0.60
C LYS A 262 -6.66 17.56 -1.00
N THR A 263 -5.62 17.50 -0.17
CA THR A 263 -4.32 18.14 -0.44
C THR A 263 -3.67 17.55 -1.69
N GLY A 264 -3.63 16.23 -1.82
CA GLY A 264 -3.11 15.56 -3.02
C GLY A 264 -3.90 15.89 -4.28
N ASN A 265 -5.23 15.98 -4.17
CA ASN A 265 -6.10 16.40 -5.26
C ASN A 265 -5.82 17.85 -5.69
N ASP A 266 -5.76 18.77 -4.73
CA ASP A 266 -5.49 20.20 -4.96
C ASP A 266 -4.14 20.39 -5.66
N ILE A 267 -3.07 19.74 -5.17
CA ILE A 267 -1.72 19.80 -5.77
C ILE A 267 -1.74 19.26 -7.20
N ALA A 268 -2.35 18.09 -7.41
CA ALA A 268 -2.40 17.46 -8.73
C ALA A 268 -3.18 18.31 -9.74
N VAL A 269 -4.33 18.87 -9.34
CA VAL A 269 -5.10 19.80 -10.16
C VAL A 269 -4.29 21.05 -10.49
N ASP A 270 -3.53 21.60 -9.54
CA ASP A 270 -2.70 22.79 -9.78
C ASP A 270 -1.58 22.50 -10.80
N VAL A 271 -1.00 21.30 -10.79
CA VAL A 271 -0.06 20.86 -11.84
C VAL A 271 -0.74 20.80 -13.20
N ILE A 272 -1.90 20.14 -13.30
CA ILE A 272 -2.67 20.03 -14.56
C ILE A 272 -3.00 21.43 -15.09
N CYS A 273 -3.50 22.32 -14.23
CA CYS A 273 -3.87 23.68 -14.62
C CYS A 273 -2.68 24.54 -15.02
N GLY A 274 -1.55 24.42 -14.31
CA GLY A 274 -0.33 25.13 -14.62
C GLY A 274 0.23 24.77 -16.01
N GLU A 275 0.15 23.50 -16.41
CA GLU A 275 0.59 23.05 -17.73
C GLU A 275 -0.43 23.36 -18.83
N MET A 276 -1.74 23.23 -18.57
CA MET A 276 -2.77 23.49 -19.57
C MET A 276 -2.88 24.97 -19.96
N SER A 277 -2.74 25.89 -19.00
CA SER A 277 -2.96 27.31 -19.25
C SER A 277 -2.25 28.20 -18.22
N PRO A 278 -0.95 28.50 -18.41
CA PRO A 278 -0.12 29.21 -17.42
C PRO A 278 -0.62 30.60 -17.00
N ASN A 279 -1.52 31.21 -17.80
CA ASN A 279 -2.03 32.56 -17.60
C ASN A 279 -3.52 32.60 -17.22
N GLU A 280 -4.15 31.44 -17.05
CA GLU A 280 -5.57 31.32 -16.78
C GLU A 280 -5.85 31.08 -15.29
N THR A 281 -6.99 31.57 -14.82
CA THR A 281 -7.36 31.39 -13.42
C THR A 281 -7.67 29.91 -13.15
N ARG A 282 -7.32 29.43 -11.96
CA ARG A 282 -7.66 28.08 -11.47
C ARG A 282 -9.14 27.75 -11.69
N ALA A 283 -10.03 28.72 -11.49
CA ALA A 283 -11.47 28.56 -11.69
C ALA A 283 -11.85 28.21 -13.14
N ASN A 284 -11.22 28.85 -14.13
CA ASN A 284 -11.50 28.54 -15.53
C ASN A 284 -10.91 27.19 -15.94
N CYS A 285 -9.69 26.87 -15.48
CA CYS A 285 -9.10 25.55 -15.73
C CYS A 285 -9.99 24.43 -15.18
N LEU A 286 -10.46 24.56 -13.94
CA LEU A 286 -11.39 23.61 -13.33
C LEU A 286 -12.68 23.45 -14.14
N ALA A 287 -13.20 24.55 -14.71
CA ALA A 287 -14.35 24.51 -15.60
C ALA A 287 -14.07 23.72 -16.88
N GLU A 288 -12.88 23.84 -17.46
CA GLU A 288 -12.45 23.05 -18.63
C GLU A 288 -12.27 21.57 -18.28
N ILE A 289 -11.62 21.25 -17.15
CA ILE A 289 -11.49 19.88 -16.66
C ILE A 289 -12.87 19.24 -16.52
N ASN A 290 -13.83 19.94 -15.91
CA ASN A 290 -15.19 19.46 -15.74
C ASN A 290 -15.92 19.23 -17.09
N LYS A 291 -15.67 20.05 -18.12
CA LYS A 291 -16.22 19.82 -19.47
C LYS A 291 -15.70 18.55 -20.12
N THR A 292 -14.46 18.16 -19.82
CA THR A 292 -13.87 16.92 -20.35
C THR A 292 -14.38 15.65 -19.67
N ASN A 293 -15.30 15.78 -18.70
CA ASN A 293 -15.85 14.68 -17.88
C ASN A 293 -14.76 13.84 -17.21
N LYS A 294 -13.59 14.45 -16.96
CA LYS A 294 -12.52 13.85 -16.18
C LYS A 294 -12.89 14.06 -14.71
N SER A 295 -13.14 12.98 -13.97
CA SER A 295 -13.57 13.00 -12.55
C SER A 295 -12.44 13.41 -11.59
N PHE A 296 -11.78 14.52 -11.88
CA PHE A 296 -10.64 15.02 -11.09
C PHE A 296 -11.08 15.93 -9.95
N VAL A 297 -12.24 16.56 -10.07
CA VAL A 297 -12.76 17.48 -9.05
C VAL A 297 -13.77 16.72 -8.20
N PRO A 298 -13.57 16.63 -6.87
CA PRO A 298 -14.58 16.04 -6.00
C PRO A 298 -15.88 16.86 -6.07
N PRO A 299 -17.06 16.22 -5.96
CA PRO A 299 -18.32 16.93 -5.88
C PRO A 299 -18.30 18.04 -4.81
N GLU A 300 -18.84 19.22 -5.13
CA GLU A 300 -18.81 20.39 -4.23
C GLU A 300 -19.37 20.08 -2.84
N ALA A 301 -20.45 19.29 -2.76
CA ALA A 301 -21.02 18.84 -1.50
C ALA A 301 -20.02 18.06 -0.61
N ILE A 302 -19.13 17.27 -1.23
CA ILE A 302 -18.07 16.56 -0.51
C ILE A 302 -17.02 17.56 -0.01
N LEU A 303 -16.60 18.52 -0.85
CA LEU A 303 -15.62 19.54 -0.46
C LEU A 303 -16.12 20.41 0.70
N THR A 304 -17.37 20.87 0.64
CA THR A 304 -18.00 21.63 1.73
C THR A 304 -17.98 20.84 3.03
N ARG A 305 -18.42 19.58 2.97
CA ARG A 305 -18.44 18.70 4.14
C ARG A 305 -17.04 18.45 4.70
N VAL A 306 -16.04 18.22 3.84
CA VAL A 306 -14.65 18.05 4.25
C VAL A 306 -14.18 19.31 4.98
N ASN A 307 -14.43 20.50 4.45
CA ASN A 307 -14.02 21.76 5.07
C ASN A 307 -14.70 22.02 6.42
N GLU A 308 -15.91 21.48 6.65
CA GLU A 308 -16.61 21.56 7.95
C GLU A 308 -16.03 20.58 8.99
N ILE A 309 -15.60 19.40 8.54
CA ILE A 309 -15.06 18.33 9.39
C ILE A 309 -13.61 18.59 9.79
N LEU A 310 -12.81 19.15 8.88
CA LEU A 310 -11.38 19.30 9.10
C LEU A 310 -11.11 20.35 10.20
N PRO A 311 -10.37 19.99 11.27
CA PRO A 311 -9.87 21.00 12.18
C PRO A 311 -8.96 21.97 11.41
N PRO A 312 -8.82 23.23 11.86
CA PRO A 312 -7.86 24.16 11.28
C PRO A 312 -6.48 23.48 11.21
N PRO A 313 -5.72 23.67 10.12
CA PRO A 313 -4.53 22.87 9.82
C PRO A 313 -3.57 22.90 11.00
N GLN A 314 -3.50 21.76 11.70
CA GLN A 314 -2.44 21.52 12.67
C GLN A 314 -1.31 20.89 11.88
N ILE A 315 -0.21 21.63 11.74
CA ILE A 315 1.05 21.09 11.20
C ILE A 315 1.52 20.06 12.23
N GLN A 316 1.04 18.83 12.12
CA GLN A 316 1.64 17.74 12.86
C GLN A 316 2.93 17.38 12.13
N PRO A 317 4.09 17.39 12.80
CA PRO A 317 5.31 16.90 12.20
C PRO A 317 5.07 15.46 11.77
N VAL A 318 5.28 15.17 10.49
CA VAL A 318 5.38 13.79 10.01
C VAL A 318 6.37 13.11 10.94
N PRO A 319 6.01 11.99 11.60
CA PRO A 319 6.97 11.27 12.41
C PRO A 319 8.08 10.82 11.47
N HIS A 320 9.22 11.50 11.52
CA HIS A 320 10.43 10.97 10.93
C HIS A 320 10.71 9.69 11.71
N GLU A 321 10.50 8.54 11.06
CA GLU A 321 11.08 7.29 11.51
C GLU A 321 12.59 7.54 11.62
N GLU A 322 13.08 7.74 12.85
CA GLU A 322 14.50 7.65 13.15
C GLU A 322 14.92 6.23 12.74
N THR A 323 15.54 6.13 11.57
CA THR A 323 16.31 4.98 11.15
C THR A 323 17.43 4.75 12.15
N LYS A 324 17.14 3.97 13.20
CA LYS A 324 18.16 3.42 14.11
C LYS A 324 18.96 2.33 13.39
N GLU A 325 19.73 2.74 12.38
CA GLU A 325 20.77 1.93 11.76
C GLU A 325 22.13 2.54 12.14
N GLY A 326 22.74 2.05 13.22
CA GLY A 326 24.01 2.63 13.68
C GLY A 326 24.52 2.17 15.04
N ALA A 327 24.48 0.87 15.35
CA ALA A 327 25.27 0.32 16.45
C ALA A 327 26.26 -0.71 15.91
N SER A 328 27.34 -0.21 15.32
CA SER A 328 28.52 -1.00 14.95
C SER A 328 29.22 -1.47 16.23
N THR A 329 29.20 -2.77 16.47
CA THR A 329 30.00 -3.44 17.50
C THR A 329 31.47 -3.32 17.16
N LYS A 330 32.17 -2.47 17.91
CA LYS A 330 33.63 -2.38 17.94
C LYS A 330 34.19 -3.66 18.58
N VAL A 331 34.69 -4.57 17.75
CA VAL A 331 35.46 -5.74 18.20
C VAL A 331 36.84 -5.24 18.65
N GLU A 332 37.08 -5.26 19.96
CA GLU A 332 38.42 -5.10 20.53
C GLU A 332 39.27 -6.31 20.17
N SER A 333 40.27 -6.08 19.31
CA SER A 333 41.42 -6.95 19.16
C SER A 333 42.36 -6.72 20.35
N LYS A 334 42.49 -7.71 21.24
CA LYS A 334 43.65 -7.84 22.13
C LYS A 334 44.62 -8.84 21.51
N ARG A 335 45.82 -8.34 21.21
CA ARG A 335 47.06 -9.13 21.26
C ARG A 335 47.70 -8.94 22.62
#